data_AF-A0A7S1S023-F1
#
_entry.id   AF-A0A7S1S023-F1
#
_cell.length_a   1.000
_cell.length_b   1.000
_cell.length_c   1.000
_cell.angle_alpha   90.00
_cell.angle_beta   90.00
_cell.angle_gamma   90.00
#
_symmetry.space_group_name_H-M   'P 1'
#
loop_
_entity.id
_entity.type
_entity.pdbx_description
1 polymer ?
#
loop_
_entity_poly.entity_id
_entity_poly.type
_entity_poly.pdbx_seq_one_letter_code
_entity_poly.pdbx_strand_id
1 'polypeptide(L)'
;SDVIDSKPPAKDLYGELNVLTVNSPELSNLEALAKNQRRPPVTPVRFRSEMQERKKRASDKKVDLFTNGKDQEFLETKYEETFSEMCAFASKLDYYSKGFGAMEAEQLAEVLPYFTKLEKLHLGGNKLGVEGAKILASALGEKAAPMLKVLRLASNNIGDEGALALAKALGNG
;
A
#
# COMPACT_ATOMS: atom_id res chain seq x y z
N SER A 1 7.32 10.39 52.91
CA SER A 1 8.22 9.73 51.97
C SER A 1 7.37 8.86 51.08
N ASP A 2 7.32 9.22 49.80
CA ASP A 2 7.33 8.36 48.61
C ASP A 2 6.25 7.26 48.47
N VAL A 3 5.62 7.00 47.33
CA VAL A 3 5.38 7.66 46.03
C VAL A 3 4.56 6.62 45.24
N ILE A 4 3.44 7.06 44.63
CA ILE A 4 2.69 6.50 43.48
C ILE A 4 2.22 5.03 43.43
N ASP A 5 0.89 4.94 43.41
CA ASP A 5 -0.01 3.99 42.76
C ASP A 5 0.51 3.47 41.41
N SER A 6 0.71 2.14 41.30
CA SER A 6 1.13 1.47 40.06
C SER A 6 0.02 0.56 39.53
N LYS A 7 -0.92 1.20 38.83
CA LYS A 7 -1.82 0.58 37.86
C LYS A 7 -1.00 -0.09 36.73
N PRO A 8 -1.35 -1.29 36.25
CA PRO A 8 -0.56 -1.98 35.23
C PRO A 8 -0.58 -1.22 33.88
N PRO A 9 0.53 -1.18 33.14
CA PRO A 9 0.62 -0.42 31.90
C PRO A 9 -0.14 -1.13 30.78
N ALA A 10 -1.01 -0.39 30.09
CA ALA A 10 -1.55 -0.76 28.80
C ALA A 10 -0.41 -0.78 27.77
N LYS A 11 0.23 -1.95 27.64
CA LYS A 11 0.99 -2.31 26.46
C LYS A 11 0.01 -2.71 25.36
N ASP A 12 0.39 -2.36 24.13
CA ASP A 12 -0.14 -2.88 22.86
C ASP A 12 -1.38 -2.17 22.28
N LEU A 13 -1.17 -0.95 21.77
CA LEU A 13 -1.97 -0.43 20.64
C LEU A 13 -1.28 0.69 19.84
N TYR A 14 0.05 0.79 19.94
CA TYR A 14 0.89 1.64 19.09
C TYR A 14 1.87 0.75 18.30
N GLY A 15 1.33 -0.01 17.35
CA GLY A 15 2.10 -0.68 16.31
C GLY A 15 1.64 -0.13 14.95
N GLU A 16 2.55 0.56 14.25
CA GLU A 16 2.47 0.88 12.82
C GLU A 16 1.60 2.05 12.33
N LEU A 17 1.35 3.07 13.14
CA LEU A 17 1.11 4.41 12.58
C LEU A 17 2.44 5.14 12.50
N ASN A 18 3.08 5.00 11.33
CA ASN A 18 4.16 5.87 10.85
C ASN A 18 3.73 7.32 11.07
N VAL A 19 4.18 7.91 12.16
CA VAL A 19 4.27 9.35 12.35
C VAL A 19 5.19 9.83 11.23
N LEU A 20 4.60 10.36 10.16
CA LEU A 20 5.33 11.17 9.21
C LEU A 20 5.78 12.40 9.99
N THR A 21 6.98 12.33 10.54
CA THR A 21 7.71 13.46 11.08
C THR A 21 7.85 14.47 9.95
N VAL A 22 7.03 15.50 10.06
CA VAL A 22 7.15 16.76 9.34
C VAL A 22 8.47 17.36 9.78
N ASN A 23 9.47 17.37 8.88
CA ASN A 23 10.61 18.29 8.79
C ASN A 23 11.77 17.63 8.04
N SER A 24 11.80 17.77 6.71
CA SER A 24 13.01 18.03 5.90
C SER A 24 12.64 18.10 4.42
N PRO A 25 13.10 19.12 3.69
CA PRO A 25 12.95 19.17 2.25
C PRO A 25 13.90 18.15 1.61
N GLU A 26 13.67 17.85 0.33
CA GLU A 26 14.53 17.06 -0.55
C GLU A 26 14.16 15.57 -0.69
N LEU A 27 14.45 15.09 -1.91
CA LEU A 27 13.98 13.92 -2.63
C LEU A 27 14.26 12.55 -1.97
N SER A 28 14.65 12.56 -0.69
CA SER A 28 14.98 11.44 0.18
C SER A 28 13.78 10.54 0.53
N ASN A 29 12.56 11.10 0.50
CA ASN A 29 11.37 10.40 0.97
C ASN A 29 10.78 9.41 -0.04
N LEU A 30 10.98 9.63 -1.36
CA LEU A 30 10.46 8.73 -2.39
C LEU A 30 11.26 7.42 -2.45
N GLU A 31 12.58 7.48 -2.24
CA GLU A 31 13.42 6.28 -2.12
C GLU A 31 13.21 5.56 -0.77
N ALA A 32 12.93 6.31 0.31
CA ALA A 32 12.58 5.75 1.62
C ALA A 32 11.18 5.12 1.66
N LEU A 33 10.24 5.60 0.82
CA LEU A 33 8.94 4.96 0.54
C LEU A 33 9.09 3.56 -0.03
N ALA A 34 10.10 3.31 -0.86
CA ALA A 34 10.37 1.99 -1.44
C ALA A 34 11.14 1.04 -0.50
N LYS A 35 11.98 1.56 0.41
CA LYS A 35 12.90 0.75 1.23
C LYS A 35 12.30 0.20 2.54
N ASN A 36 11.40 0.93 3.21
CA ASN A 36 10.83 0.52 4.51
C ASN A 36 9.45 -0.10 4.36
N GLN A 37 9.33 -1.42 4.54
CA GLN A 37 8.11 -2.24 4.83
C GLN A 37 6.73 -1.70 4.37
N ARG A 38 6.65 -0.96 3.26
CA ARG A 38 5.42 -0.29 2.89
C ARG A 38 4.61 -1.23 2.03
N ARG A 39 3.40 -1.52 2.53
CA ARG A 39 2.30 -2.04 1.73
C ARG A 39 2.18 -1.21 0.44
N PRO A 40 1.60 -1.75 -0.64
CA PRO A 40 1.36 -0.96 -1.84
C PRO A 40 0.67 0.36 -1.48
N PRO A 41 0.83 1.44 -2.27
CA PRO A 41 0.02 2.64 -2.04
C PRO A 41 -1.48 2.28 -2.13
N VAL A 42 -2.35 3.08 -1.50
CA VAL A 42 -3.80 3.01 -1.72
C VAL A 42 -4.18 4.05 -2.78
N THR A 43 -5.30 3.86 -3.47
CA THR A 43 -5.77 4.89 -4.40
C THR A 43 -6.13 6.18 -3.66
N PRO A 44 -6.01 7.37 -4.28
CA PRO A 44 -6.42 8.63 -3.65
C PRO A 44 -7.88 8.62 -3.15
N VAL A 45 -8.77 7.94 -3.88
CA VAL A 45 -10.17 7.76 -3.48
C VAL A 45 -10.30 6.95 -2.18
N ARG A 46 -9.54 5.84 -2.07
CA ARG A 46 -9.52 5.02 -0.86
C ARG A 46 -8.89 5.76 0.30
N PHE A 47 -7.80 6.48 0.06
CA PHE A 47 -7.16 7.34 1.07
C PHE A 47 -8.13 8.38 1.63
N ARG A 48 -8.83 9.12 0.76
CA ARG A 48 -9.85 10.10 1.17
C ARG A 48 -10.96 9.46 2.00
N SER A 49 -11.44 8.29 1.58
CA SER A 49 -12.49 7.55 2.30
C SER A 49 -12.03 7.12 3.69
N GLU A 50 -10.82 6.60 3.81
CA GLU A 50 -10.23 6.20 5.09
C GLU A 50 -10.03 7.41 6.03
N MET A 51 -9.60 8.54 5.47
CA MET A 51 -9.45 9.80 6.22
C MET A 51 -10.79 10.33 6.75
N GLN A 52 -11.86 10.26 5.95
CA GLN A 52 -13.21 10.61 6.40
C GLN A 52 -13.71 9.69 7.51
N GLU A 53 -13.46 8.39 7.41
CA GLU A 53 -13.85 7.43 8.44
C GLU A 53 -13.10 7.68 9.75
N ARG A 54 -11.79 7.93 9.68
CA ARG A 54 -10.99 8.30 10.85
C ARG A 54 -11.53 9.55 11.52
N LYS A 55 -11.98 10.54 10.73
CA LYS A 55 -12.59 11.78 11.27
C LYS A 55 -13.88 11.49 12.02
N LYS A 56 -14.74 10.64 11.45
CA LYS A 56 -15.98 10.20 12.11
C LYS A 56 -15.68 9.48 13.43
N ARG A 57 -14.76 8.51 13.42
CA ARG A 57 -14.35 7.76 14.62
C ARG A 57 -13.75 8.66 15.71
N ALA A 58 -12.99 9.69 15.32
CA ALA A 58 -12.42 10.66 16.24
C ALA A 58 -13.52 11.54 16.88
N SER A 59 -14.47 12.02 16.07
CA SER A 59 -15.64 12.76 16.53
C SER A 59 -16.51 11.93 17.50
N ASP A 60 -16.76 10.67 17.18
CA ASP A 60 -17.49 9.73 18.03
C ASP A 60 -16.79 9.52 19.39
N LYS A 61 -15.45 9.56 19.38
CA LYS A 61 -14.61 9.44 20.58
C LYS A 61 -14.32 10.77 21.28
N LYS A 62 -14.87 11.90 20.79
CA LYS A 62 -14.59 13.26 21.28
C LYS A 62 -13.09 13.60 21.35
N VAL A 63 -12.32 13.09 20.40
CA VAL A 63 -10.89 13.40 20.24
C VAL A 63 -10.69 14.09 18.90
N ASP A 64 -9.77 15.06 18.86
CA ASP A 64 -9.40 15.71 17.61
C ASP A 64 -8.45 14.80 16.83
N LEU A 65 -8.79 14.51 15.57
CA LEU A 65 -7.95 13.68 14.69
C LEU A 65 -6.67 14.42 14.25
N PHE A 66 -6.74 15.76 14.20
CA PHE A 66 -5.65 16.65 13.80
C PHE A 66 -5.62 17.86 14.70
N THR A 67 -4.45 18.49 14.82
CA THR A 67 -4.27 19.75 15.53
C THR A 67 -5.03 20.92 14.89
N ASN A 68 -5.35 20.85 13.58
CA ASN A 68 -6.23 21.80 12.89
C ASN A 68 -7.04 21.14 11.75
N GLY A 69 -8.29 21.57 11.54
CA GLY A 69 -9.18 21.05 10.49
C GLY A 69 -8.77 21.36 9.04
N LYS A 70 -7.87 22.34 8.82
CA LYS A 70 -7.30 22.69 7.51
C LYS A 70 -6.18 21.74 7.07
N ASP A 71 -5.59 20.99 8.00
CA ASP A 71 -4.48 20.07 7.72
C ASP A 71 -4.94 18.91 6.82
N GLN A 72 -6.22 18.54 6.89
CA GLN A 72 -6.79 17.41 6.15
C GLN A 72 -6.85 17.65 4.63
N GLU A 73 -7.38 18.80 4.20
CA GLU A 73 -7.51 19.12 2.78
C GLU A 73 -6.13 19.25 2.11
N PHE A 74 -5.18 19.84 2.84
CA PHE A 74 -3.79 19.90 2.42
C PHE A 74 -3.14 18.51 2.32
N LEU A 75 -3.38 17.62 3.30
CA LEU A 75 -2.87 16.25 3.28
C LEU A 75 -3.43 15.41 2.14
N GLU A 76 -4.74 15.50 1.86
CA GLU A 76 -5.38 14.79 0.75
C GLU A 76 -4.80 15.24 -0.60
N THR A 77 -4.69 16.56 -0.79
CA THR A 77 -4.08 17.13 -1.99
C THR A 77 -2.63 16.68 -2.14
N LYS A 78 -1.84 16.76 -1.06
CA LYS A 78 -0.44 16.33 -1.09
C LYS A 78 -0.28 14.84 -1.38
N TYR A 79 -1.16 14.01 -0.83
CA TYR A 79 -1.16 12.58 -1.11
C TYR A 79 -1.41 12.31 -2.59
N GLU A 80 -2.44 12.93 -3.17
CA GLU A 80 -2.82 12.75 -4.57
C GLU A 80 -1.72 13.18 -5.54
N GLU A 81 -1.04 14.31 -5.27
CA GLU A 81 0.15 14.75 -6.01
C GLU A 81 1.25 13.68 -5.95
N THR A 82 1.63 13.25 -4.75
CA THR A 82 2.72 12.28 -4.58
C THR A 82 2.39 10.91 -5.17
N PHE A 83 1.13 10.48 -5.10
CA PHE A 83 0.66 9.25 -5.72
C PHE A 83 0.79 9.34 -7.25
N SER A 84 0.33 10.44 -7.82
CA SER A 84 0.38 10.68 -9.27
C SER A 84 1.82 10.70 -9.78
N GLU A 85 2.72 11.40 -9.10
CA GLU A 85 4.15 11.43 -9.43
C GLU A 85 4.76 10.02 -9.37
N MET A 86 4.58 9.31 -8.25
CA MET A 86 5.11 7.97 -8.07
C MET A 86 4.63 7.02 -9.18
N CYS A 87 3.33 7.01 -9.48
CA CYS A 87 2.77 6.14 -10.52
C CYS A 87 3.26 6.52 -11.94
N ALA A 88 3.49 7.81 -12.21
CA ALA A 88 3.95 8.31 -13.50
C ALA A 88 5.44 8.04 -13.78
N PHE A 89 6.26 7.82 -12.75
CA PHE A 89 7.72 7.64 -12.88
C PHE A 89 8.22 6.24 -12.51
N ALA A 90 7.47 5.46 -11.72
CA ALA A 90 7.92 4.14 -11.29
C ALA A 90 8.00 3.14 -12.45
N SER A 91 9.23 2.77 -12.82
CA SER A 91 9.51 1.70 -13.79
C SER A 91 9.72 0.34 -13.12
N LYS A 92 9.94 0.32 -11.80
CA LYS A 92 10.14 -0.89 -11.00
C LYS A 92 9.48 -0.75 -9.63
N LEU A 93 8.75 -1.80 -9.24
CA LEU A 93 8.26 -1.99 -7.87
C LEU A 93 8.88 -3.26 -7.28
N ASP A 94 9.53 -3.13 -6.12
CA ASP A 94 10.20 -4.23 -5.44
C ASP A 94 9.57 -4.52 -4.08
N TYR A 95 8.71 -5.54 -4.06
CA TYR A 95 8.01 -6.04 -2.89
C TYR A 95 8.49 -7.46 -2.53
N TYR A 96 9.76 -7.77 -2.77
CA TYR A 96 10.31 -9.05 -2.34
C TYR A 96 10.25 -9.21 -0.81
N SER A 97 9.75 -10.35 -0.34
CA SER A 97 9.72 -10.76 1.07
C SER A 97 9.13 -9.71 2.02
N LYS A 98 7.99 -9.13 1.65
CA LYS A 98 7.23 -8.17 2.47
C LYS A 98 6.11 -8.81 3.29
N GLY A 99 5.91 -10.13 3.18
CA GLY A 99 4.87 -10.87 3.88
C GLY A 99 3.46 -10.63 3.33
N PHE A 100 3.34 -10.17 2.08
CA PHE A 100 2.05 -9.83 1.46
C PHE A 100 1.15 -11.05 1.31
N GLY A 101 -0.13 -10.90 1.66
CA GLY A 101 -1.18 -11.89 1.45
C GLY A 101 -2.14 -11.50 0.33
N ALA A 102 -3.31 -12.16 0.30
CA ALA A 102 -4.36 -11.85 -0.67
C ALA A 102 -4.86 -10.40 -0.57
N MET A 103 -4.94 -9.83 0.64
CA MET A 103 -5.36 -8.45 0.86
C MET A 103 -4.39 -7.44 0.23
N GLU A 104 -3.08 -7.66 0.35
CA GLU A 104 -2.10 -6.80 -0.32
C GLU A 104 -2.08 -7.00 -1.84
N ALA A 105 -2.42 -8.18 -2.35
CA ALA A 105 -2.65 -8.39 -3.79
C ALA A 105 -3.86 -7.60 -4.29
N GLU A 106 -4.95 -7.55 -3.53
CA GLU A 106 -6.13 -6.73 -3.84
C GLU A 106 -5.78 -5.25 -3.90
N GLN A 107 -5.10 -4.75 -2.88
CA GLN A 107 -4.64 -3.36 -2.87
C GLN A 107 -3.68 -3.06 -4.02
N LEU A 108 -2.78 -3.98 -4.37
CA LEU A 108 -1.90 -3.84 -5.52
C LEU A 108 -2.68 -3.83 -6.84
N ALA A 109 -3.66 -4.73 -6.99
CA ALA A 109 -4.53 -4.78 -8.16
C ALA A 109 -5.30 -3.47 -8.39
N GLU A 110 -5.76 -2.81 -7.32
CA GLU A 110 -6.43 -1.50 -7.41
C GLU A 110 -5.51 -0.38 -7.94
N VAL A 111 -4.21 -0.42 -7.61
CA VAL A 111 -3.26 0.64 -7.99
C VAL A 111 -2.50 0.36 -9.28
N LEU A 112 -2.40 -0.91 -9.71
CA LEU A 112 -1.69 -1.29 -10.94
C LEU A 112 -2.13 -0.51 -12.21
N PRO A 113 -3.40 -0.15 -12.42
CA PRO A 113 -3.82 0.63 -13.58
C PRO A 113 -3.13 2.01 -13.68
N TYR A 114 -2.74 2.61 -12.56
CA TYR A 114 -2.09 3.92 -12.52
C TYR A 114 -0.61 3.84 -12.91
N PHE A 115 0.01 2.68 -12.79
CA PHE A 115 1.42 2.44 -13.08
C PHE A 115 1.69 2.22 -14.57
N THR A 116 1.49 3.27 -15.37
CA THR A 116 1.55 3.21 -16.84
C THR A 116 2.94 2.95 -17.42
N LYS A 117 4.02 3.22 -16.66
CA LYS A 117 5.42 2.99 -17.08
C LYS A 117 6.10 1.83 -16.36
N LEU A 118 5.37 1.09 -15.53
CA LEU A 118 5.94 0.01 -14.75
C LEU A 118 6.37 -1.15 -15.65
N GLU A 119 7.65 -1.48 -15.62
CA GLU A 119 8.22 -2.58 -16.42
C GLU A 119 8.51 -3.82 -15.59
N LYS A 120 8.75 -3.65 -14.28
CA LYS A 120 9.21 -4.73 -13.40
C LYS A 120 8.46 -4.73 -12.07
N LEU A 121 7.77 -5.81 -11.78
CA LEU A 121 7.07 -6.04 -10.52
C LEU A 121 7.64 -7.28 -9.83
N HIS A 122 8.29 -7.08 -8.68
CA HIS A 122 8.83 -8.17 -7.88
C HIS A 122 7.95 -8.40 -6.66
N LEU A 123 7.35 -9.59 -6.58
CA LEU A 123 6.50 -10.03 -5.48
C LEU A 123 7.00 -11.34 -4.86
N GLY A 124 8.24 -11.76 -5.14
CA GLY A 124 8.78 -13.02 -4.66
C GLY A 124 8.87 -13.10 -3.13
N GLY A 125 8.75 -14.30 -2.57
CA GLY A 125 8.89 -14.53 -1.13
C GLY A 125 7.73 -13.97 -0.27
N ASN A 126 6.54 -13.79 -0.85
CA ASN A 126 5.35 -13.40 -0.10
C ASN A 126 4.41 -14.60 0.11
N LYS A 127 3.19 -14.35 0.58
CA LYS A 127 2.18 -15.37 0.92
C LYS A 127 0.86 -15.09 0.18
N LEU A 128 0.95 -14.70 -1.09
CA LEU A 128 -0.22 -14.32 -1.90
C LEU A 128 -1.25 -15.45 -2.00
N GLY A 129 -0.78 -16.69 -2.08
CA GLY A 129 -1.64 -17.86 -2.25
C GLY A 129 -2.32 -17.89 -3.62
N VAL A 130 -3.23 -18.86 -3.78
CA VAL A 130 -4.06 -19.00 -5.00
C VAL A 130 -4.92 -17.76 -5.22
N GLU A 131 -5.51 -17.23 -4.14
CA GLU A 131 -6.42 -16.08 -4.21
C GLU A 131 -5.70 -14.81 -4.67
N GLY A 132 -4.56 -14.46 -4.05
CA GLY A 132 -3.77 -13.31 -4.47
C GLY A 132 -3.29 -13.43 -5.92
N ALA A 133 -3.00 -14.64 -6.40
CA ALA A 133 -2.65 -14.86 -7.81
C ALA A 133 -3.83 -14.62 -8.76
N LYS A 134 -5.05 -15.07 -8.41
CA LYS A 134 -6.27 -14.81 -9.20
C LYS A 134 -6.61 -13.32 -9.26
N ILE A 135 -6.47 -12.60 -8.14
CA ILE A 135 -6.66 -11.16 -8.06
C ILE A 135 -5.69 -10.43 -9.01
N LEU A 136 -4.39 -10.75 -8.92
CA LEU A 136 -3.39 -10.14 -9.81
C LEU A 136 -3.64 -10.51 -11.28
N ALA A 137 -4.05 -11.74 -11.57
CA ALA A 137 -4.41 -12.15 -12.92
C ALA A 137 -5.58 -11.34 -13.48
N SER A 138 -6.62 -11.08 -12.68
CA SER A 138 -7.75 -10.26 -13.10
C SER A 138 -7.30 -8.86 -13.51
N ALA A 139 -6.55 -8.17 -12.65
CA ALA A 139 -6.07 -6.81 -12.93
C ALA A 139 -5.16 -6.76 -14.18
N LEU A 140 -4.23 -7.70 -14.31
CA LEU A 140 -3.34 -7.77 -15.47
C LEU A 140 -4.11 -8.10 -16.77
N GLY A 141 -5.13 -8.95 -16.69
CA GLY A 141 -6.01 -9.27 -17.81
C GLY A 141 -6.85 -8.07 -18.29
N GLU A 142 -7.18 -7.15 -17.38
CA GLU A 142 -7.80 -5.86 -17.67
C GLU A 142 -6.80 -4.79 -18.17
N LYS A 143 -5.59 -5.21 -18.55
CA LYS A 143 -4.50 -4.36 -19.06
C LYS A 143 -3.97 -3.35 -18.05
N ALA A 144 -4.08 -3.65 -16.75
CA ALA A 144 -3.36 -2.89 -15.73
C ALA A 144 -1.84 -3.03 -15.92
N ALA A 145 -1.09 -1.96 -15.64
CA ALA A 145 0.36 -1.88 -15.89
C ALA A 145 0.78 -2.31 -17.32
N PRO A 146 0.36 -1.57 -18.37
CA PRO A 146 0.50 -2.00 -19.77
C PRO A 146 1.95 -2.18 -20.25
N MET A 147 2.92 -1.59 -19.56
CA MET A 147 4.36 -1.70 -19.90
C MET A 147 5.06 -2.83 -19.13
N LEU A 148 4.34 -3.64 -18.35
CA LEU A 148 4.92 -4.66 -17.49
C LEU A 148 5.56 -5.77 -18.33
N LYS A 149 6.88 -5.93 -18.17
CA LYS A 149 7.70 -6.93 -18.88
C LYS A 149 8.15 -8.07 -17.97
N VAL A 150 8.28 -7.80 -16.66
CA VAL A 150 8.81 -8.76 -15.69
C VAL A 150 7.90 -8.82 -14.48
N LEU A 151 7.30 -9.99 -14.26
CA LEU A 151 6.55 -10.31 -13.05
C LEU A 151 7.25 -11.46 -12.31
N ARG A 152 7.74 -11.22 -11.08
CA ARG A 152 8.37 -12.26 -10.26
C ARG A 152 7.46 -12.66 -9.10
N LEU A 153 7.01 -13.91 -9.12
CA LEU A 153 6.09 -14.49 -8.11
C LEU A 153 6.67 -15.73 -7.41
N ALA A 154 7.98 -15.98 -7.52
CA ALA A 154 8.62 -17.11 -6.85
C ALA A 154 8.32 -17.14 -5.35
N SER A 155 8.15 -18.34 -4.77
CA SER A 155 7.89 -18.51 -3.32
C SER A 155 6.66 -17.75 -2.80
N ASN A 156 5.52 -17.87 -3.49
CA ASN A 156 4.23 -17.28 -3.09
C ASN A 156 3.10 -18.28 -2.80
N ASN A 157 3.38 -19.57 -2.98
CA ASN A 157 2.39 -20.64 -2.86
C ASN A 157 1.12 -20.43 -3.71
N ILE A 158 1.28 -19.99 -4.95
CA ILE A 158 0.16 -19.62 -5.85
C ILE A 158 -0.66 -20.81 -6.38
N GLY A 159 -0.14 -22.03 -6.26
CA GLY A 159 -0.77 -23.26 -6.75
C GLY A 159 -0.99 -23.30 -8.27
N ASP A 160 -1.47 -24.44 -8.76
CA ASP A 160 -1.71 -24.66 -10.19
C ASP A 160 -2.84 -23.77 -10.72
N GLU A 161 -3.89 -23.57 -9.92
CA GLU A 161 -5.00 -22.69 -10.27
C GLU A 161 -4.57 -21.23 -10.42
N GLY A 162 -3.75 -20.72 -9.50
CA GLY A 162 -3.25 -19.35 -9.58
C GLY A 162 -2.30 -19.16 -10.76
N ALA A 163 -1.43 -20.14 -11.02
CA ALA A 163 -0.55 -20.15 -12.19
C ALA A 163 -1.35 -20.16 -13.51
N LEU A 164 -2.41 -20.98 -13.60
CA LEU A 164 -3.29 -21.03 -14.77
C LEU A 164 -4.03 -19.70 -15.00
N ALA A 165 -4.52 -19.07 -13.93
CA ALA A 165 -5.18 -17.76 -14.01
C ALA A 165 -4.22 -16.70 -14.58
N LEU A 166 -2.99 -16.62 -14.04
CA LEU A 166 -1.96 -15.71 -14.52
C LEU A 166 -1.57 -15.99 -15.97
N ALA A 167 -1.42 -17.27 -16.36
CA ALA A 167 -1.10 -17.65 -17.73
C ALA A 167 -2.19 -17.21 -18.72
N LYS A 168 -3.48 -17.34 -18.36
CA LYS A 168 -4.60 -16.86 -19.18
C LYS A 168 -4.63 -15.34 -19.31
N ALA A 169 -4.40 -14.63 -18.21
CA ALA A 169 -4.37 -13.17 -18.20
C ALA A 169 -3.23 -12.60 -19.05
N LEU A 170 -2.04 -13.19 -18.94
CA LEU A 170 -0.84 -12.74 -19.67
C LEU A 170 -0.76 -13.28 -21.10
N GLY A 171 -1.41 -14.40 -21.41
CA GLY A 171 -1.43 -15.01 -22.73
C GLY A 171 -2.41 -14.39 -23.72
N ASN A 172 -3.36 -13.59 -23.24
CA ASN A 172 -4.34 -12.87 -24.05
C ASN A 172 -3.94 -11.39 -24.33
N GLY A 173 -2.69 -11.02 -24.04
CA GLY A 173 -2.14 -9.66 -24.21
C GLY A 173 -1.65 -9.37 -25.62
#